data_AF-X1DEA3-F1
#
_entry.id   AF-X1DEA3-F1
#
_cell.length_a   1.000
_cell.length_b   1.000
_cell.length_c   1.000
_cell.angle_alpha   90.00
_cell.angle_beta   90.00
_cell.angle_gamma   90.00
#
_symmetry.space_group_name_H-M   'P 1'
#
loop_
_entity.id
_entity.type
_entity.pdbx_description
1 polymer ?
#
loop_
_entity_poly.entity_id
_entity_poly.type
_entity_poly.pdbx_seq_one_letter_code
_entity_poly.pdbx_strand_id
1 'polypeptide(L)' 'MKLLKKIKKLGMKTGIAICPDTIFYPTYEMCRYIDKILLLSVNPGFMGQKFKPAVIDKVNTLKNIYNH' A
#
# COMPACT_ATOMS: atom_id res chain seq x y z
N MET A 1 -5.35 -8.77 -10.30
CA MET A 1 -6.55 -7.88 -10.33
C MET A 1 -7.89 -8.53 -9.97
N LYS A 2 -8.08 -9.85 -10.12
CA LYS A 2 -9.37 -10.53 -9.85
C LYS A 2 -9.93 -10.27 -8.44
N LEU A 3 -9.07 -10.27 -7.41
CA LEU A 3 -9.47 -10.02 -6.02
C LEU A 3 -9.99 -8.59 -5.80
N LEU A 4 -9.24 -7.57 -6.24
CA LEU A 4 -9.66 -6.17 -6.11
C LEU A 4 -11.00 -5.90 -6.82
N LYS A 5 -11.18 -6.46 -8.02
CA LYS A 5 -12.46 -6.38 -8.74
C LYS A 5 -13.61 -7.02 -7.97
N LYS A 6 -13.36 -8.16 -7.30
CA LYS A 6 -14.38 -8.83 -6.47
C LYS A 6 -14.76 -7.95 -5.26
N ILE A 7 -13.79 -7.35 -4.58
CA ILE A 7 -14.03 -6.45 -3.44
C ILE A 7 -14.85 -5.22 -3.89
N LYS A 8 -14.48 -4.57 -5.01
CA LYS A 8 -15.25 -3.43 -5.55
C LYS A 8 -16.68 -3.82 -5.96
N LYS A 9 -16.90 -5.02 -6.50
CA LYS A 9 -18.26 -5.52 -6.82
C LYS A 9 -19.16 -5.66 -5.60
N LEU A 10 -18.59 -5.80 -4.40
CA LEU A 10 -19.33 -5.81 -3.14
C LEU A 10 -19.58 -4.40 -2.60
N GLY A 11 -19.28 -3.34 -3.36
CA GLY A 11 -19.43 -1.94 -2.93
C GLY A 11 -18.36 -1.49 -1.91
N MET A 12 -17.31 -2.28 -1.70
CA MET A 12 -16.27 -1.99 -0.71
C MET A 12 -15.09 -1.24 -1.32
N LYS A 13 -14.46 -0.37 -0.52
CA LYS A 13 -13.17 0.23 -0.86
C LYS A 13 -12.06 -0.83 -0.81
N THR A 14 -11.08 -0.64 -1.66
CA THR A 14 -9.94 -1.53 -1.85
C THR A 14 -8.67 -0.86 -1.38
N GLY A 15 -7.81 -1.64 -0.72
CA GLY A 15 -6.49 -1.16 -0.34
C GLY A 15 -5.47 -2.28 -0.27
N ILE A 16 -4.20 -1.89 -0.30
CA ILE A 16 -3.07 -2.79 -0.11
C ILE A 16 -2.22 -2.31 1.07
N ALA A 17 -1.72 -3.24 1.88
CA ALA A 17 -0.73 -2.98 2.91
C ALA A 17 0.62 -3.53 2.46
N ILE A 18 1.69 -2.76 2.67
CA ILE A 18 3.04 -3.09 2.22
C ILE A 18 3.96 -3.07 3.44
N CYS A 19 4.65 -4.18 3.68
CA CYS A 19 5.62 -4.28 4.77
C CYS A 19 6.86 -3.41 4.48
N PRO A 20 7.58 -2.98 5.53
CA PRO A 20 8.74 -2.10 5.38
C PRO A 20 9.81 -2.64 4.44
N ASP A 21 10.01 -3.97 4.44
CA ASP A 21 11.09 -4.62 3.69
C ASP A 21 10.62 -5.09 2.29
N THR A 22 9.34 -4.92 1.96
CA THR A 22 8.79 -5.32 0.65
C THR A 22 9.15 -4.28 -0.41
N ILE A 23 9.86 -4.71 -1.45
CA ILE A 23 10.07 -3.89 -2.66
C ILE A 23 8.75 -3.85 -3.43
N PHE A 24 8.26 -2.65 -3.72
CA PHE A 24 6.95 -2.46 -4.35
C PHE A 24 7.02 -1.41 -5.45
N TYR A 25 6.56 -1.78 -6.64
CA TYR A 25 6.46 -0.91 -7.80
C TYR A 25 5.01 -0.88 -8.28
N PRO A 26 4.24 0.19 -8.01
CA PRO A 26 2.86 0.26 -8.45
C PRO A 26 2.77 0.34 -9.97
N THR A 27 1.88 -0.45 -10.57
CA THR A 27 1.51 -0.30 -11.98
C THR A 27 0.27 0.58 -12.11
N TYR A 28 0.16 1.33 -13.21
CA TYR A 28 -1.01 2.16 -13.49
C TYR A 28 -2.32 1.35 -13.46
N GLU A 29 -2.31 0.13 -14.01
CA GLU A 29 -3.47 -0.75 -14.00
C GLU A 29 -3.90 -1.11 -12.58
N MET A 30 -2.95 -1.40 -11.69
CA MET A 30 -3.23 -1.72 -10.30
C MET A 30 -3.78 -0.50 -9.55
N CYS A 31 -3.20 0.69 -9.75
CA CYS A 31 -3.65 1.93 -9.10
C CYS A 31 -5.12 2.25 -9.40
N ARG A 32 -5.65 1.91 -10.59
CA ARG A 32 -7.07 2.12 -10.95
C ARG A 32 -8.06 1.35 -10.09
N TYR A 33 -7.61 0.24 -9.48
CA TYR A 33 -8.45 -0.62 -8.65
C TYR A 33 -8.07 -0.58 -7.17
N ILE A 34 -7.24 0.36 -6.75
CA ILE A 34 -6.83 0.54 -5.35
C ILE A 34 -7.23 1.95 -4.93
N ASP A 35 -7.98 2.04 -3.84
CA ASP A 35 -8.43 3.31 -3.28
C ASP A 35 -7.49 3.80 -2.16
N LYS A 36 -6.66 2.91 -1.58
CA LYS A 36 -5.67 3.27 -0.56
C LYS A 36 -4.44 2.35 -0.55
N ILE A 37 -3.27 2.94 -0.33
CA ILE A 37 -2.04 2.21 -0.03
C ILE A 37 -1.65 2.50 1.43
N LEU A 38 -1.41 1.45 2.20
CA LEU A 38 -0.91 1.51 3.57
C LEU A 38 0.55 1.02 3.59
N LEU A 39 1.48 1.94 3.78
CA LEU A 39 2.86 1.59 4.10
C LEU A 39 2.97 1.32 5.60
N LEU A 40 3.42 0.13 5.96
CA LEU A 40 3.70 -0.19 7.35
C LEU A 40 5.05 0.40 7.75
N SER A 41 5.11 1.02 8.93
CA SER A 41 6.34 1.59 9.51
C SER A 41 7.16 0.60 10.33
N VAL A 42 6.62 -0.60 10.56
CA VAL A 42 7.21 -1.70 11.32
C VAL A 42 6.78 -3.03 10.69
N ASN A 43 7.41 -4.14 11.09
CA ASN A 43 6.97 -5.45 10.61
C ASN A 43 5.62 -5.80 11.26
N PRO A 44 4.67 -6.40 10.53
CA PRO A 44 3.35 -6.73 11.08
C PRO A 44 3.47 -7.79 12.19
N GLY A 45 2.51 -7.77 13.11
CA GLY A 45 2.34 -8.81 14.15
C GLY A 45 2.28 -8.25 15.58
N PHE A 46 3.21 -7.38 15.95
CA PHE A 46 3.39 -6.95 17.35
C PHE A 46 3.46 -5.43 17.51
N MET A 47 2.98 -4.94 18.65
CA MET A 47 3.10 -3.53 19.07
C MET A 47 4.48 -3.22 19.68
N GLY A 48 4.81 -1.93 19.83
CA GLY A 48 6.03 -1.47 20.51
C GLY A 48 7.32 -1.58 19.69
N GLN A 49 7.24 -1.98 18.43
CA GLN A 49 8.39 -2.04 17.53
C GLN A 49 8.91 -0.64 17.19
N LYS A 50 10.23 -0.53 17.00
CA LYS A 50 10.87 0.72 16.56
C LYS A 50 10.46 1.05 15.13
N PHE A 51 10.11 2.32 14.91
CA PHE A 51 9.85 2.87 13.58
C PHE A 51 11.03 2.60 12.63
N LYS A 52 10.75 2.18 11.39
CA LYS A 52 11.75 1.97 10.33
C LYS A 52 11.83 3.19 9.40
N PRO A 53 12.89 4.02 9.49
CA PRO A 53 12.99 5.26 8.72
C PRO A 53 12.97 5.10 7.21
N ALA A 54 13.48 3.98 6.67
CA ALA A 54 13.50 3.67 5.25
C ALA A 54 12.10 3.67 4.58
N VAL A 55 11.02 3.59 5.37
CA VAL A 55 9.65 3.67 4.86
C VAL A 55 9.30 5.09 4.38
N ILE A 56 9.96 6.13 4.90
CA ILE A 56 9.75 7.52 4.48
C ILE A 56 10.10 7.72 3.00
N ASP A 57 11.20 7.13 2.53
CA ASP A 57 11.58 7.22 1.12
C ASP A 57 10.53 6.57 0.22
N LYS A 58 9.96 5.44 0.66
CA LYS A 58 8.84 4.78 -0.05
C LYS A 58 7.59 5.65 -0.10
N VAL A 59 7.27 6.36 0.99
CA VAL A 59 6.15 7.32 1.01
C VAL A 59 6.38 8.40 -0.06
N ASN A 60 7.58 8.98 -0.11
CA ASN A 60 7.91 10.03 -1.07
C ASN A 60 7.84 9.52 -2.52
N THR A 61 8.37 8.33 -2.80
CA THR A 61 8.27 7.70 -4.13
C THR A 61 6.82 7.47 -4.53
N LEU A 62 6.00 6.92 -3.65
CA LEU A 62 4.60 6.64 -3.96
C LEU A 62 3.76 7.91 -4.11
N LYS A 63 4.04 8.95 -3.32
CA LYS A 63 3.34 10.25 -3.42
C LYS A 63 3.49 10.87 -4.82
N ASN A 64 4.65 10.70 -5.46
CA ASN A 64 4.88 11.23 -6.81
C ASN A 64 4.16 10.43 -7.91
N ILE A 65 3.81 9.18 -7.63
CA ILE A 65 3.19 8.25 -8.61
C ILE A 65 1.67 8.18 -8.42
N TYR A 66 1.19 8.38 -7.19
CA TYR A 66 -0.20 8.22 -6.79
C TYR A 66 -0.79 9.59 -6.39
N ASN A 67 -1.37 10.29 -7.38
CA ASN A 67 -1.96 11.64 -7.23
C ASN A 67 -3.44 11.65 -6.79
N HIS A 68 -3.84 10.71 -5.93
CA HIS A 68 -5.21 10.68 -5.39
C HIS A 68 -5.34 11.50 -4.11
#